data_AF-A0A5C3MSK2-F1
#
_entry.id   AF-A0A5C3MSK2-F1
#
_cell.length_a   1.000
_cell.length_b   1.000
_cell.length_c   1.000
_cell.angle_alpha   90.00
_cell.angle_beta   90.00
_cell.angle_gamma   90.00
#
_symmetry.space_group_name_H-M   'P 1'
#
loop_
_entity.id
_entity.type
_entity.pdbx_description
1 polymer ?
#
loop_
_entity_poly.entity_id
_entity_poly.type
_entity_poly.pdbx_seq_one_letter_code
_entity_poly.pdbx_strand_id
1 'polypeptide(L)'
;MHPILTDYAEQFAVFYDYAPVLFGFAHLMLFIRDILQLSRRRDTTIYLLMSSFSASRCIMFLLRTLPLYHLRALRRWSIVITNSGTSSALYAAYTLVLKRDAATGPDSEQGFWATANRLRRNRSIVLAALLYCIFLRLENTHSVTHSFWLMQQLDRKHQPHHKADGPLYIMVSLLLLLQTCILLRHEISRAKDRVFDYPTSRLVVHLFAIITIALSLFTRSIFSTVVRGGEGPSPANTAAVEASYYAFAALPELLAAALVSVNGLVPLSAGLHL
;
A
#
# COMPACT_ATOMS: atom_id res chain seq x y z
N MET A 1 19.63 28.16 0.16
CA MET A 1 18.48 27.24 0.04
C MET A 1 18.53 26.29 1.21
N HIS A 2 17.56 26.35 2.13
CA HIS A 2 17.49 25.39 3.24
C HIS A 2 17.12 24.01 2.69
N PRO A 3 17.68 22.91 3.23
CA PRO A 3 17.21 21.57 2.90
C PRO A 3 15.71 21.50 3.21
N ILE A 4 14.88 21.38 2.18
CA ILE A 4 13.43 21.29 2.33
C ILE A 4 13.15 19.94 2.95
N LEU A 5 12.86 20.00 4.24
CA LEU A 5 12.52 18.86 5.05
C LEU A 5 11.07 18.49 4.80
N THR A 6 10.85 17.80 3.68
CA THR A 6 9.51 17.49 3.18
C THR A 6 8.81 16.51 4.12
N ASP A 7 7.97 17.06 5.00
CA ASP A 7 6.97 16.30 5.73
C ASP A 7 5.97 15.70 4.71
N TYR A 8 5.28 14.63 5.07
CA TYR A 8 4.22 14.07 4.22
C TYR A 8 3.15 15.14 3.89
N ALA A 9 2.86 16.03 4.83
CA ALA A 9 1.86 17.07 4.67
C ALA A 9 2.29 18.10 3.62
N GLU A 10 3.59 18.41 3.56
CA GLU A 10 4.15 19.27 2.50
C GLU A 10 4.20 18.52 1.16
N GLN A 11 4.54 17.22 1.17
CA GLN A 11 4.58 16.42 -0.04
C GLN A 11 3.20 16.25 -0.70
N PHE A 12 2.14 16.10 0.09
CA PHE A 12 0.79 15.84 -0.39
C PHE A 12 -0.15 17.04 -0.26
N ALA A 13 0.38 18.21 0.11
CA ALA A 13 -0.37 19.46 0.30
C ALA A 13 -1.56 19.30 1.27
N VAL A 14 -1.35 18.67 2.43
CA VAL A 14 -2.40 18.35 3.43
C VAL A 14 -2.40 19.40 4.55
N PHE A 15 -3.32 20.36 4.47
CA PHE A 15 -3.39 21.54 5.33
C PHE A 15 -4.61 21.58 6.27
N TYR A 16 -5.74 20.93 5.95
CA TYR A 16 -6.92 20.90 6.82
C TYR A 16 -6.73 19.99 8.03
N ASP A 17 -7.15 20.45 9.21
CA ASP A 17 -6.92 19.74 10.48
C ASP A 17 -7.98 18.68 10.80
N TYR A 18 -9.18 18.74 10.22
CA TYR A 18 -10.30 17.83 10.57
C TYR A 18 -10.28 16.49 9.82
N ALA A 19 -9.93 16.49 8.54
CA ALA A 19 -9.88 15.27 7.74
C ALA A 19 -8.83 14.25 8.24
N PRO A 20 -7.61 14.66 8.66
CA PRO A 20 -6.64 13.75 9.29
C PRO A 20 -7.20 13.05 10.53
N VAL A 21 -8.00 13.73 11.35
CA VAL A 21 -8.61 13.15 12.55
C VAL A 21 -9.60 12.06 12.18
N LEU A 22 -10.48 12.31 11.22
CA LEU A 22 -11.47 11.34 10.75
C LEU A 22 -10.79 10.08 10.18
N PHE A 23 -9.83 10.26 9.28
CA PHE A 23 -9.09 9.13 8.70
C PHE A 23 -8.22 8.42 9.73
N GLY A 24 -7.63 9.14 10.69
CA GLY A 24 -6.89 8.56 11.81
C GLY A 24 -7.77 7.67 12.68
N PHE A 25 -8.96 8.14 13.05
CA PHE A 25 -9.93 7.35 13.81
C PHE A 25 -10.40 6.11 13.03
N ALA A 26 -10.67 6.24 11.74
CA ALA A 26 -11.04 5.11 10.89
C ALA A 26 -9.94 4.03 10.85
N HIS A 27 -8.67 4.43 10.69
CA HIS A 27 -7.53 3.50 10.73
C HIS A 27 -7.32 2.89 12.13
N LEU A 28 -7.63 3.62 13.20
CA LEU A 28 -7.56 3.09 14.56
C LEU A 28 -8.58 1.96 14.76
N MET A 29 -9.80 2.12 14.25
CA MET A 29 -10.81 1.07 14.29
C MET A 29 -10.38 -0.17 13.50
N LEU A 30 -9.79 0.02 12.30
CA LEU A 30 -9.22 -1.08 11.51
C LEU A 30 -8.07 -1.77 12.26
N PHE A 31 -7.19 -1.00 12.90
CA PHE A 31 -6.08 -1.53 13.69
C PHE A 31 -6.57 -2.44 14.83
N ILE A 32 -7.52 -1.97 15.65
CA ILE A 32 -8.09 -2.75 16.76
C ILE A 32 -8.69 -4.04 16.22
N ARG A 33 -9.47 -3.95 15.14
CA ARG A 33 -10.08 -5.12 14.50
C ARG A 33 -9.03 -6.11 14.01
N ASP A 34 -7.99 -5.66 13.32
CA ASP A 34 -6.97 -6.53 12.73
C ASP A 34 -6.15 -7.22 13.84
N ILE A 35 -5.91 -6.55 14.96
CA ILE A 35 -5.32 -7.17 16.17
C ILE A 35 -6.25 -8.24 16.77
N LEU A 36 -7.56 -7.98 16.84
CA LEU A 36 -8.54 -8.99 17.28
C LEU A 36 -8.63 -10.17 16.31
N GLN A 37 -8.45 -9.97 15.01
CA GLN A 37 -8.41 -11.05 14.02
C GLN A 37 -7.10 -11.85 14.10
N LEU A 38 -5.99 -11.17 14.40
CA LEU A 38 -4.68 -11.79 14.65
C LEU A 38 -4.73 -12.73 15.86
N SER A 39 -5.40 -12.34 16.96
CA SER A 39 -5.51 -13.18 18.16
C SER A 39 -6.34 -14.46 17.94
N ARG A 40 -7.24 -14.47 16.95
CA ARG A 40 -8.15 -15.59 16.62
C ARG A 40 -7.54 -16.64 15.67
N ARG A 41 -6.21 -16.72 15.57
CA ARG A 41 -5.43 -17.74 14.79
C ARG A 41 -5.76 -17.82 13.29
N ARG A 42 -6.29 -16.77 12.67
CA ARG A 42 -6.35 -16.69 11.19
C ARG A 42 -5.00 -16.16 10.67
N ASP A 43 -4.49 -16.79 9.61
CA ASP A 43 -3.36 -16.35 8.76
C ASP A 43 -2.59 -15.10 9.25
N THR A 44 -1.66 -15.32 10.17
CA THR A 44 -1.03 -14.27 10.99
C THR A 44 -0.30 -13.21 10.17
N THR A 45 0.29 -13.59 9.04
CA THR A 45 1.09 -12.67 8.22
C THR A 45 0.27 -11.53 7.62
N ILE A 46 -0.94 -11.80 7.09
CA ILE A 46 -1.75 -10.76 6.41
C ILE A 46 -2.26 -9.74 7.43
N TYR A 47 -2.79 -10.20 8.57
CA TYR A 47 -3.27 -9.32 9.62
C TYR A 47 -2.15 -8.58 10.35
N LEU A 48 -0.96 -9.16 10.46
CA LEU A 48 0.21 -8.46 10.97
C LEU A 48 0.64 -7.31 10.05
N LEU A 49 0.63 -7.53 8.74
CA LEU A 49 0.97 -6.49 7.74
C LEU A 49 -0.12 -5.41 7.62
N MET A 50 -1.39 -5.78 7.78
CA MET A 50 -2.49 -4.81 7.79
C MET A 50 -2.56 -4.01 9.09
N SER A 51 -2.30 -4.63 10.24
CA SER A 51 -2.17 -3.90 11.50
C SER A 51 -0.97 -2.95 11.47
N SER A 52 0.19 -3.35 10.91
CA SER A 52 1.31 -2.42 10.73
C SER A 52 0.95 -1.25 9.79
N PHE A 53 0.19 -1.52 8.73
CA PHE A 53 -0.34 -0.48 7.85
C PHE A 53 -1.25 0.49 8.59
N SER A 54 -2.28 0.00 9.29
CA SER A 54 -3.21 0.83 10.04
C SER A 54 -2.50 1.61 11.16
N ALA A 55 -1.54 1.00 11.85
CA ALA A 55 -0.71 1.68 12.85
C ALA A 55 0.11 2.81 12.24
N SER A 56 0.79 2.58 11.10
CA SER A 56 1.57 3.63 10.43
C SER A 56 0.71 4.83 10.03
N ARG A 57 -0.55 4.58 9.63
CA ARG A 57 -1.51 5.63 9.26
C ARG A 57 -1.99 6.40 10.47
N CYS A 58 -2.30 5.71 11.57
CA CYS A 58 -2.63 6.37 12.83
C CYS A 58 -1.50 7.27 13.29
N ILE A 59 -0.25 6.77 13.32
CA ILE A 59 0.92 7.54 13.73
C ILE A 59 1.09 8.78 12.84
N MET A 60 0.96 8.62 11.52
CA MET A 60 1.10 9.70 10.57
C MET A 60 0.05 10.80 10.77
N PHE A 61 -1.22 10.44 10.92
CA PHE A 61 -2.29 11.40 11.20
C PHE A 61 -2.14 12.05 12.59
N LEU A 62 -1.70 11.29 13.61
CA LEU A 62 -1.43 11.82 14.95
C LEU A 62 -0.29 12.85 14.94
N LEU A 63 0.82 12.54 14.26
CA LEU A 63 1.98 13.45 14.11
C LEU A 63 1.59 14.79 13.48
N ARG A 64 0.52 14.81 12.68
CA ARG A 64 -0.03 16.03 12.07
C ARG A 64 -0.91 16.84 13.00
N THR A 65 -1.71 16.16 13.84
CA THR A 65 -2.61 16.82 14.82
C THR A 65 -1.88 17.42 16.01
N LEU A 66 -0.70 16.87 16.37
CA LEU A 66 0.05 17.34 17.53
C LEU A 66 0.86 18.62 17.21
N PRO A 67 0.92 19.58 18.15
CA PRO A 67 1.52 20.90 17.91
C PRO A 67 3.00 20.85 17.53
N LEU A 68 3.35 21.72 16.58
CA LEU A 68 4.57 21.77 15.74
C LEU A 68 5.92 21.85 16.47
N TYR A 69 5.98 22.15 17.78
CA TYR A 69 7.27 22.50 18.41
C TYR A 69 8.06 21.27 18.88
N HIS A 70 7.40 20.26 19.47
CA HIS A 70 8.10 19.11 20.07
C HIS A 70 8.33 17.93 19.11
N LEU A 71 7.68 17.90 17.94
CA LEU A 71 7.69 16.74 17.04
C LEU A 71 8.37 16.99 15.69
N ARG A 72 9.07 18.11 15.50
CA ARG A 72 9.74 18.45 14.22
C ARG A 72 10.72 17.38 13.77
N ALA A 73 11.41 16.73 14.71
CA ALA A 73 12.32 15.64 14.41
C ALA A 73 11.60 14.36 13.97
N LEU A 74 10.42 14.09 14.55
CA LEU A 74 9.59 12.92 14.21
C LEU A 74 8.81 13.09 12.91
N ARG A 75 8.40 14.32 12.57
CA ARG A 75 7.72 14.62 11.29
C ARG A 75 8.59 14.33 10.07
N ARG A 76 9.92 14.38 10.20
CA ARG A 76 10.86 13.99 9.12
C ARG A 76 10.69 12.52 8.72
N TRP A 77 10.35 11.69 9.69
CA TRP A 77 10.15 10.25 9.52
C TRP A 77 8.74 9.90 9.03
N SER A 78 7.80 10.85 9.02
CA SER A 78 6.40 10.61 8.65
C SER A 78 6.28 10.00 7.25
N ILE A 79 7.18 10.37 6.34
CA ILE A 79 7.21 9.89 4.96
C ILE A 79 7.72 8.45 4.84
N VAL A 80 8.71 8.09 5.67
CA VAL A 80 9.22 6.72 5.78
C VAL A 80 8.16 5.82 6.43
N ILE A 81 7.54 6.30 7.51
CA ILE A 81 6.43 5.61 8.19
C ILE A 81 5.29 5.36 7.21
N THR A 82 4.88 6.40 6.47
CA THR A 82 3.84 6.29 5.43
C THR A 82 4.19 5.19 4.43
N ASN A 83 5.36 5.28 3.79
CA ASN A 83 5.82 4.32 2.78
C ASN A 83 5.95 2.88 3.33
N SER A 84 6.41 2.72 4.58
CA SER A 84 6.49 1.40 5.21
C SER A 84 5.12 0.74 5.33
N GLY A 85 4.10 1.52 5.69
CA GLY A 85 2.72 1.09 5.69
C GLY A 85 2.21 0.74 4.29
N THR A 86 2.47 1.59 3.29
CA THR A 86 2.03 1.32 1.92
C THR A 86 2.59 0.01 1.39
N SER A 87 3.87 -0.24 1.68
CA SER A 87 4.54 -1.49 1.34
C SER A 87 3.94 -2.69 2.08
N SER A 88 3.59 -2.55 3.36
CA SER A 88 2.95 -3.65 4.10
C SER A 88 1.56 -3.97 3.53
N ALA A 89 0.76 -2.96 3.17
CA ALA A 89 -0.55 -3.15 2.54
C ALA A 89 -0.44 -3.81 1.15
N LEU A 90 0.49 -3.36 0.31
CA LEU A 90 0.75 -3.96 -1.01
C LEU A 90 1.21 -5.41 -0.90
N TYR A 91 2.13 -5.69 0.03
CA TYR A 91 2.62 -7.05 0.25
C TYR A 91 1.53 -7.96 0.84
N ALA A 92 0.68 -7.44 1.72
CA ALA A 92 -0.47 -8.16 2.25
C ALA A 92 -1.48 -8.52 1.16
N ALA A 93 -1.86 -7.56 0.31
CA ALA A 93 -2.76 -7.77 -0.82
C ALA A 93 -2.17 -8.77 -1.83
N TYR A 94 -0.89 -8.66 -2.14
CA TYR A 94 -0.20 -9.61 -3.02
C TYR A 94 -0.15 -11.03 -2.42
N THR A 95 0.14 -11.15 -1.12
CA THR A 95 0.12 -12.44 -0.43
C THR A 95 -1.28 -13.05 -0.42
N LEU A 96 -2.32 -12.24 -0.24
CA LEU A 96 -3.71 -12.65 -0.30
C LEU A 96 -4.05 -13.27 -1.67
N VAL A 97 -3.72 -12.57 -2.76
CA VAL A 97 -3.98 -13.06 -4.12
C VAL A 97 -3.20 -14.35 -4.40
N LEU A 98 -1.94 -14.44 -3.96
CA LEU A 98 -1.15 -15.67 -4.11
C LEU A 98 -1.70 -16.86 -3.31
N LYS A 99 -2.16 -16.63 -2.08
CA LYS A 99 -2.76 -17.69 -1.25
C LYS A 99 -4.07 -18.18 -1.87
N ARG A 100 -4.85 -17.27 -2.44
CA ARG A 100 -6.06 -17.58 -3.22
C ARG A 100 -5.74 -18.40 -4.47
N ASP A 101 -4.76 -17.95 -5.25
CA ASP A 101 -4.27 -18.67 -6.45
C ASP A 101 -3.79 -20.09 -6.12
N ALA A 102 -3.11 -20.26 -4.98
CA ALA A 102 -2.70 -21.57 -4.49
C ALA A 102 -3.89 -22.44 -4.04
N ALA A 103 -4.89 -21.85 -3.39
CA ALA A 103 -6.11 -22.55 -2.95
C ALA A 103 -7.00 -22.97 -4.13
N THR A 104 -6.99 -22.21 -5.23
CA THR A 104 -7.61 -22.62 -6.49
C THR A 104 -6.87 -23.78 -7.16
N GLY A 105 -5.63 -24.11 -6.80
CA GLY A 105 -4.89 -25.24 -7.38
C GLY A 105 -4.19 -24.90 -8.70
N PRO A 106 -3.24 -25.76 -9.16
CA PRO A 106 -2.37 -25.44 -10.28
C PRO A 106 -3.13 -25.52 -11.61
N ASP A 107 -3.22 -24.40 -12.34
CA ASP A 107 -3.54 -24.43 -13.76
C ASP A 107 -2.24 -24.62 -14.56
N SER A 108 -2.26 -25.54 -15.52
CA SER A 108 -1.14 -25.80 -16.41
C SER A 108 -1.04 -24.69 -17.46
N GLU A 109 -0.56 -23.51 -17.06
CA GLU A 109 -0.19 -22.48 -18.03
C GLU A 109 1.04 -22.97 -18.82
N GLN A 110 0.94 -22.95 -20.15
CA GLN A 110 2.01 -23.37 -21.06
C GLN A 110 2.63 -22.14 -21.77
N GLY A 111 3.93 -22.22 -22.09
CA GLY A 111 4.65 -21.20 -22.87
C GLY A 111 5.11 -19.98 -22.06
N PHE A 112 5.17 -18.80 -22.70
CA PHE A 112 5.64 -17.53 -22.10
C PHE A 112 4.90 -17.14 -20.82
N TRP A 113 3.60 -17.49 -20.74
CA TRP A 113 2.77 -17.29 -19.56
C TRP A 113 3.27 -18.08 -18.34
N ALA A 114 3.81 -19.29 -18.53
CA ALA A 114 4.39 -20.08 -17.45
C ALA A 114 5.62 -19.39 -16.82
N THR A 115 6.46 -18.76 -17.64
CA THR A 115 7.65 -18.03 -17.17
C THR A 115 7.26 -16.74 -16.46
N ALA A 116 6.31 -15.99 -17.02
CA ALA A 116 5.74 -14.81 -16.37
C ALA A 116 5.09 -15.17 -15.03
N ASN A 117 4.40 -16.31 -14.96
CA ASN A 117 3.74 -16.79 -13.75
C ASN A 117 4.76 -17.26 -12.69
N ARG A 118 5.89 -17.85 -13.09
CA ARG A 118 7.00 -18.18 -12.17
C ARG A 118 7.65 -16.94 -11.57
N LEU A 119 7.93 -15.92 -12.38
CA LEU A 119 8.48 -14.64 -11.89
C LEU A 119 7.47 -13.95 -10.96
N ARG A 120 6.20 -13.97 -11.36
CA ARG A 120 5.07 -13.42 -10.60
C ARG A 120 4.80 -14.15 -9.29
N ARG A 121 5.10 -15.45 -9.16
CA ARG A 121 4.93 -16.21 -7.90
C ARG A 121 6.10 -16.03 -6.93
N ASN A 122 7.19 -15.39 -7.35
CA ASN A 122 8.36 -15.19 -6.49
C ASN A 122 8.13 -14.05 -5.48
N ARG A 123 7.63 -14.42 -4.30
CA ARG A 123 7.37 -13.52 -3.17
C ARG A 123 8.60 -12.73 -2.75
N SER A 124 9.79 -13.30 -2.89
CA SER A 124 11.05 -12.68 -2.47
C SER A 124 11.41 -11.48 -3.34
N ILE A 125 11.09 -11.51 -4.64
CA ILE A 125 11.37 -10.39 -5.55
C ILE A 125 10.45 -9.21 -5.21
N VAL A 126 9.15 -9.46 -4.99
CA VAL A 126 8.20 -8.42 -4.61
C VAL A 126 8.54 -7.83 -3.25
N LEU A 127 8.91 -8.67 -2.27
CA LEU A 127 9.37 -8.22 -0.97
C LEU A 127 10.64 -7.38 -1.08
N ALA A 128 11.64 -7.83 -1.86
CA ALA A 128 12.88 -7.10 -2.07
C ALA A 128 12.63 -5.74 -2.74
N ALA A 129 11.74 -5.67 -3.75
CA ALA A 129 11.37 -4.42 -4.39
C ALA A 129 10.71 -3.44 -3.42
N LEU A 130 9.80 -3.91 -2.57
CA LEU A 130 9.13 -3.08 -1.56
C LEU A 130 10.08 -2.64 -0.44
N LEU A 131 10.98 -3.52 0.02
CA LEU A 131 12.03 -3.18 0.98
C LEU A 131 13.01 -2.16 0.39
N TYR A 132 13.37 -2.30 -0.88
CA TYR A 132 14.21 -1.34 -1.59
C TYR A 132 13.54 0.04 -1.69
N CYS A 133 12.22 0.10 -1.92
CA CYS A 133 11.48 1.38 -1.88
C CYS A 133 11.53 2.05 -0.49
N ILE A 134 11.45 1.26 0.59
CA ILE A 134 11.59 1.77 1.96
C ILE A 134 13.03 2.27 2.19
N PHE A 135 14.03 1.49 1.78
CA PHE A 135 15.45 1.83 1.91
C PHE A 135 15.81 3.11 1.16
N LEU A 136 15.36 3.26 -0.09
CA LEU A 136 15.53 4.49 -0.87
C LEU A 136 14.93 5.71 -0.14
N ARG A 137 13.83 5.54 0.59
CA ARG A 137 13.23 6.64 1.36
C ARG A 137 13.99 6.95 2.65
N LEU A 138 14.50 5.92 3.32
CA LEU A 138 15.40 6.06 4.47
C LEU A 138 16.66 6.84 4.09
N GLU A 139 17.34 6.41 3.03
CA GLU A 139 18.57 7.06 2.52
C GLU A 139 18.30 8.52 2.16
N ASN A 140 17.19 8.80 1.46
CA ASN A 140 16.77 10.16 1.13
C ASN A 140 16.47 11.04 2.36
N THR A 141 16.01 10.46 3.46
CA THR A 141 15.77 11.20 4.71
C THR A 141 17.08 11.48 5.45
N HIS A 142 18.05 10.56 5.35
CA HIS A 142 19.39 10.68 5.94
C HIS A 142 20.34 11.57 5.14
N SER A 143 20.33 11.54 3.80
CA SER A 143 21.21 12.35 2.97
C SER A 143 20.99 13.85 3.17
N VAL A 144 19.75 14.25 3.48
CA VAL A 144 19.37 15.63 3.82
C VAL A 144 19.93 16.08 5.19
N THR A 145 20.29 15.15 6.07
CA THR A 145 20.85 15.48 7.40
C THR A 145 22.37 15.57 7.44
N HIS A 146 23.09 14.97 6.49
CA HIS A 146 24.55 15.05 6.41
C HIS A 146 25.02 16.12 5.42
N SER A 147 25.40 17.28 5.97
CA SER A 147 26.24 18.33 5.36
C SER A 147 25.65 19.17 4.22
N PHE A 148 25.13 20.34 4.60
CA PHE A 148 24.80 21.48 3.73
C PHE A 148 25.93 21.83 2.73
N TRP A 149 27.19 21.63 3.11
CA TRP A 149 28.35 21.99 2.30
C TRP A 149 28.67 20.98 1.18
N LEU A 150 28.44 19.68 1.40
CA LEU A 150 28.67 18.64 0.40
C LEU A 150 27.52 18.58 -0.62
N MET A 151 26.30 18.81 -0.13
CA MET A 151 25.07 18.78 -0.94
C MET A 151 25.11 19.84 -2.05
N GLN A 152 25.62 21.05 -1.77
CA GLN A 152 25.72 22.14 -2.75
C GLN A 152 26.73 21.86 -3.89
N GLN A 153 27.72 20.98 -3.66
CA GLN A 153 28.66 20.52 -4.70
C GLN A 153 28.14 19.30 -5.47
N LEU A 154 27.29 18.46 -4.87
CA LEU A 154 26.69 17.27 -5.48
C LEU A 154 25.37 17.55 -6.25
N ASP A 155 24.65 18.63 -5.91
CA ASP A 155 23.32 19.01 -6.44
C ASP A 155 23.32 19.30 -7.95
N ARG A 156 24.47 19.65 -8.55
CA ARG A 156 24.56 19.90 -10.00
C ARG A 156 24.59 18.64 -10.86
N LYS A 157 24.83 17.46 -10.27
CA LYS A 157 24.98 16.20 -11.02
C LYS A 157 24.10 15.06 -10.50
N HIS A 158 23.67 15.12 -9.24
CA HIS A 158 22.81 14.10 -8.63
C HIS A 158 21.40 14.67 -8.49
N GLN A 159 20.57 14.50 -9.52
CA GLN A 159 19.13 14.64 -9.30
C GLN A 159 18.74 13.69 -8.17
N PRO A 160 18.03 14.17 -7.13
CA PRO A 160 17.78 13.35 -5.97
C PRO A 160 17.00 12.10 -6.40
N HIS A 161 17.42 10.94 -5.89
CA HIS A 161 16.80 9.64 -6.15
C HIS A 161 15.32 9.55 -5.67
N HIS A 162 14.75 10.68 -5.23
CA HIS A 162 13.34 10.91 -4.89
C HIS A 162 12.34 10.50 -5.97
N LYS A 163 12.77 10.29 -7.23
CA LYS A 163 11.88 9.93 -8.36
C LYS A 163 11.80 8.42 -8.64
N ALA A 164 12.65 7.59 -8.02
CA ALA A 164 12.74 6.16 -8.36
C ALA A 164 11.74 5.27 -7.60
N ASP A 165 11.22 5.71 -6.45
CA ASP A 165 10.30 4.91 -5.63
C ASP A 165 8.88 4.83 -6.22
N GLY A 166 8.37 5.93 -6.80
CA GLY A 166 7.06 5.98 -7.45
C GLY A 166 6.86 4.94 -8.55
N PRO A 167 7.75 4.88 -9.57
CA PRO A 167 7.68 3.86 -10.62
C PRO A 167 7.70 2.42 -10.09
N LEU A 168 8.46 2.14 -9.04
CA LEU A 168 8.49 0.81 -8.42
C LEU A 168 7.16 0.45 -7.76
N TYR A 169 6.53 1.38 -7.03
CA TYR A 169 5.19 1.15 -6.47
C TYR A 169 4.13 0.94 -7.56
N ILE A 170 4.24 1.66 -8.69
CA ILE A 170 3.37 1.43 -9.87
C ILE A 170 3.60 0.03 -10.43
N MET A 171 4.86 -0.38 -10.64
CA MET A 171 5.18 -1.71 -11.17
C MET A 171 4.66 -2.83 -10.27
N VAL A 172 4.84 -2.73 -8.95
CA VAL A 172 4.34 -3.72 -7.98
C VAL A 172 2.81 -3.73 -7.96
N SER A 173 2.17 -2.56 -8.00
CA SER A 173 0.69 -2.47 -8.04
C SER A 173 0.11 -3.00 -9.35
N LEU A 174 0.80 -2.78 -10.48
CA LEU A 174 0.43 -3.34 -11.78
C LEU A 174 0.57 -4.86 -11.78
N LEU A 175 1.64 -5.39 -11.18
CA LEU A 175 1.83 -6.83 -11.00
C LEU A 175 0.69 -7.43 -10.16
N LEU A 176 0.31 -6.78 -9.07
CA LEU A 176 -0.83 -7.15 -8.24
C LEU A 176 -2.15 -7.16 -9.04
N LEU A 177 -2.39 -6.12 -9.85
CA LEU A 177 -3.58 -6.02 -10.70
C LEU A 177 -3.62 -7.14 -11.75
N LEU A 178 -2.51 -7.35 -12.45
CA LEU A 178 -2.39 -8.42 -13.44
C LEU A 178 -2.60 -9.80 -12.81
N GLN A 179 -2.08 -10.01 -11.60
CA GLN A 179 -2.29 -11.25 -10.89
C GLN A 179 -3.75 -11.46 -10.46
N THR A 180 -4.40 -10.38 -10.04
CA THR A 180 -5.82 -10.38 -9.70
C THR A 180 -6.69 -10.72 -10.92
N CYS A 181 -6.37 -10.17 -12.10
CA CYS A 181 -7.09 -10.47 -13.34
C CYS A 181 -6.96 -11.95 -13.75
N ILE A 182 -5.78 -12.55 -13.56
CA ILE A 182 -5.56 -13.97 -13.86
C ILE A 182 -6.29 -14.85 -12.84
N LEU A 183 -6.22 -14.52 -11.54
CA LEU A 183 -7.00 -15.21 -10.51
C LEU A 183 -8.50 -15.17 -10.84
N LEU A 184 -9.01 -14.01 -11.24
CA LEU A 184 -10.40 -13.82 -11.63
C LEU A 184 -10.79 -14.70 -12.82
N ARG A 185 -9.92 -14.82 -13.84
CA ARG A 185 -10.15 -15.70 -14.99
C ARG A 185 -10.28 -17.16 -14.55
N HIS A 186 -9.44 -17.59 -13.60
CA HIS A 186 -9.46 -18.97 -13.08
C HIS A 186 -10.69 -19.24 -12.21
N GLU A 187 -11.03 -18.31 -11.30
CA GLU A 187 -12.22 -18.44 -10.44
C GLU A 187 -13.52 -18.42 -11.27
N ILE A 188 -13.64 -17.54 -12.29
CA ILE A 188 -14.83 -17.50 -13.17
C ILE A 188 -14.97 -18.77 -13.99
N SER A 189 -13.87 -19.29 -14.57
CA SER A 189 -13.91 -20.52 -15.37
C SER A 189 -14.41 -21.70 -14.53
N ARG A 190 -13.90 -21.83 -13.31
CA ARG A 190 -14.25 -22.93 -12.40
C ARG A 190 -15.62 -22.76 -11.74
N ALA A 191 -16.10 -21.54 -11.57
CA ALA A 191 -17.45 -21.27 -11.09
C ALA A 191 -18.53 -21.81 -12.04
N LYS A 192 -18.23 -21.84 -13.36
CA LYS A 192 -19.11 -22.48 -14.35
C LYS A 192 -19.16 -24.01 -14.18
N ASP A 193 -18.06 -24.61 -13.73
CA ASP A 193 -17.95 -26.06 -13.57
C ASP A 193 -18.45 -26.55 -12.18
N ARG A 194 -18.39 -25.70 -11.15
CA ARG A 194 -18.73 -26.04 -9.75
C ARG A 194 -20.05 -25.42 -9.27
N VAL A 195 -21.12 -25.57 -10.04
CA VAL A 195 -22.46 -25.07 -9.71
C VAL A 195 -23.00 -25.60 -8.36
N PHE A 196 -22.45 -26.69 -7.81
CA PHE A 196 -23.00 -27.38 -6.64
C PHE A 196 -22.35 -27.10 -5.27
N ASP A 197 -21.13 -26.57 -5.17
CA ASP A 197 -20.37 -26.60 -3.89
C ASP A 197 -20.13 -25.24 -3.20
N TYR A 198 -20.42 -24.11 -3.85
CA TYR A 198 -20.26 -22.78 -3.23
C TYR A 198 -21.47 -21.89 -3.54
N PRO A 199 -22.05 -21.18 -2.55
CA PRO A 199 -23.06 -20.18 -2.84
C PRO A 199 -22.41 -19.10 -3.71
N THR A 200 -22.87 -18.99 -4.96
CA THR A 200 -22.38 -18.07 -5.99
C THR A 200 -22.27 -16.63 -5.49
N SER A 201 -23.12 -16.23 -4.54
CA SER A 201 -23.08 -14.91 -3.88
C SER A 201 -21.78 -14.63 -3.12
N ARG A 202 -21.19 -15.61 -2.42
CA ARG A 202 -19.94 -15.41 -1.66
C ARG A 202 -18.74 -15.25 -2.60
N LEU A 203 -18.71 -16.03 -3.69
CA LEU A 203 -17.67 -15.94 -4.70
C LEU A 203 -17.66 -14.56 -5.36
N VAL A 204 -18.84 -14.05 -5.76
CA VAL A 204 -18.98 -12.72 -6.37
C VAL A 204 -18.49 -11.62 -5.43
N VAL A 205 -18.85 -11.68 -4.14
CA VAL A 205 -18.38 -10.71 -3.13
C VAL A 205 -16.86 -10.76 -2.97
N HIS A 206 -16.27 -11.95 -2.96
CA HIS A 206 -14.82 -12.10 -2.85
C HIS A 206 -14.08 -11.58 -4.08
N LEU A 207 -14.56 -11.91 -5.28
CA LEU A 207 -14.01 -11.42 -6.53
C LEU A 207 -14.07 -9.89 -6.60
N PHE A 208 -15.22 -9.31 -6.25
CA PHE A 208 -15.39 -7.87 -6.18
C PHE A 208 -14.39 -7.25 -5.19
N ALA A 209 -14.28 -7.80 -3.97
CA ALA A 209 -13.35 -7.30 -2.97
C ALA A 209 -11.89 -7.30 -3.45
N ILE A 210 -11.40 -8.39 -4.05
CA ILE A 210 -10.00 -8.48 -4.52
C ILE A 210 -9.73 -7.49 -5.65
N ILE A 211 -10.64 -7.37 -6.62
CA ILE A 211 -10.52 -6.41 -7.72
C ILE A 211 -10.49 -4.98 -7.16
N THR A 212 -11.40 -4.65 -6.24
CA THR A 212 -11.47 -3.32 -5.65
C THR A 212 -10.21 -3.01 -4.83
N ILE A 213 -9.65 -3.97 -4.10
CA ILE A 213 -8.36 -3.80 -3.39
C ILE A 213 -7.24 -3.49 -4.40
N ALA A 214 -7.10 -4.29 -5.45
CA ALA A 214 -6.04 -4.13 -6.43
C ALA A 214 -6.15 -2.78 -7.16
N LEU A 215 -7.37 -2.41 -7.59
CA LEU A 215 -7.63 -1.15 -8.26
C LEU A 215 -7.37 0.05 -7.32
N SER A 216 -7.81 -0.04 -6.08
CA SER A 216 -7.61 1.03 -5.08
C SER A 216 -6.13 1.30 -4.82
N LEU A 217 -5.33 0.23 -4.63
CA LEU A 217 -3.88 0.35 -4.41
C LEU A 217 -3.15 0.85 -5.67
N PHE A 218 -3.63 0.47 -6.87
CA PHE A 218 -3.09 0.96 -8.13
C PHE A 218 -3.38 2.45 -8.36
N THR A 219 -4.63 2.88 -8.21
CA THR A 219 -5.04 4.30 -8.30
C THR A 219 -4.21 5.16 -7.35
N ARG A 220 -4.05 4.71 -6.11
CA ARG A 220 -3.24 5.40 -5.10
C ARG A 220 -1.76 5.47 -5.48
N SER A 221 -1.21 4.43 -6.09
CA SER A 221 0.20 4.40 -6.52
C SER A 221 0.46 5.31 -7.73
N ILE A 222 -0.49 5.38 -8.67
CA ILE A 222 -0.47 6.36 -9.77
C ILE A 222 -0.52 7.77 -9.20
N PHE A 223 -1.52 8.07 -8.36
CA PHE A 223 -1.70 9.39 -7.78
C PHE A 223 -0.44 9.84 -7.01
N SER A 224 0.10 8.97 -6.17
CA SER A 224 1.32 9.26 -5.40
C SER A 224 2.52 9.57 -6.31
N THR A 225 2.61 8.94 -7.48
CA THR A 225 3.73 9.17 -8.42
C THR A 225 3.52 10.45 -9.24
N VAL A 226 2.30 10.70 -9.70
CA VAL A 226 1.94 11.88 -10.51
C VAL A 226 2.02 13.16 -9.67
N VAL A 227 1.46 13.15 -8.46
CA VAL A 227 1.48 14.31 -7.57
C VAL A 227 2.90 14.65 -7.09
N ARG A 228 3.77 13.65 -6.94
CA ARG A 228 5.21 13.87 -6.65
C ARG A 228 6.00 14.42 -7.84
N GLY A 229 5.50 14.26 -9.07
CA GLY A 229 6.14 14.73 -10.29
C GLY A 229 5.83 16.19 -10.65
N GLY A 230 4.81 16.78 -10.03
CA GLY A 230 4.43 18.18 -10.22
C GLY A 230 5.34 19.13 -9.44
N GLU A 231 5.61 20.31 -10.01
CA GLU A 231 6.19 21.43 -9.27
C GLU A 231 5.32 21.72 -8.04
N GLY A 232 5.97 21.94 -6.89
CA GLY A 232 5.32 21.98 -5.57
C GLY A 232 4.08 22.88 -5.52
N PRO A 233 3.17 22.63 -4.57
CA PRO A 233 1.84 23.23 -4.57
C PRO A 233 1.94 24.77 -4.59
N SER A 234 1.44 25.38 -5.67
CA SER A 234 1.16 26.81 -5.68
C SER A 234 0.10 27.10 -4.59
N PRO A 235 0.28 28.14 -3.76
CA PRO A 235 -0.61 28.45 -2.64
C PRO A 235 -2.07 28.69 -3.08
N ALA A 236 -2.32 28.96 -4.36
CA ALA A 236 -3.65 29.20 -4.92
C ALA A 236 -4.52 27.94 -5.09
N ASN A 237 -3.98 26.72 -4.95
CA ASN A 237 -4.74 25.49 -5.25
C ASN A 237 -4.66 24.41 -4.15
N THR A 238 -4.23 24.77 -2.95
CA THR A 238 -3.96 23.85 -1.84
C THR A 238 -5.18 23.03 -1.42
N ALA A 239 -6.37 23.63 -1.34
CA ALA A 239 -7.59 22.92 -0.96
C ALA A 239 -8.04 21.87 -1.99
N ALA A 240 -7.88 22.14 -3.29
CA ALA A 240 -8.22 21.20 -4.35
C ALA A 240 -7.24 20.02 -4.40
N VAL A 241 -5.95 20.31 -4.21
CA VAL A 241 -4.91 19.26 -4.13
C VAL A 241 -5.13 18.39 -2.89
N GLU A 242 -5.47 18.98 -1.75
CA GLU A 242 -5.78 18.23 -0.53
C GLU A 242 -7.02 17.33 -0.70
N ALA A 243 -8.10 17.86 -1.29
CA ALA A 243 -9.29 17.05 -1.57
C ALA A 243 -8.95 15.85 -2.48
N SER A 244 -8.08 16.05 -3.48
CA SER A 244 -7.60 14.98 -4.35
C SER A 244 -6.76 13.94 -3.60
N TYR A 245 -5.98 14.35 -2.60
CA TYR A 245 -5.23 13.42 -1.74
C TYR A 245 -6.17 12.49 -0.98
N TYR A 246 -7.22 13.04 -0.35
CA TYR A 246 -8.17 12.20 0.37
C TYR A 246 -8.95 11.27 -0.59
N ALA A 247 -9.35 11.76 -1.75
CA ALA A 247 -10.11 10.98 -2.73
C ALA A 247 -9.30 9.86 -3.41
N PHE A 248 -8.03 10.11 -3.75
CA PHE A 248 -7.22 9.20 -4.58
C PHE A 248 -6.08 8.53 -3.84
N ALA A 249 -5.72 8.95 -2.63
CA ALA A 249 -4.75 8.25 -1.79
C ALA A 249 -5.38 7.69 -0.51
N ALA A 250 -5.94 8.53 0.36
CA ALA A 250 -6.38 8.09 1.68
C ALA A 250 -7.63 7.18 1.64
N LEU A 251 -8.61 7.50 0.79
CA LEU A 251 -9.83 6.72 0.65
C LEU A 251 -9.60 5.35 0.00
N PRO A 252 -8.86 5.22 -1.12
CA PRO A 252 -8.57 3.90 -1.71
C PRO A 252 -7.80 3.00 -0.76
N GLU A 253 -6.90 3.58 0.04
CA GLU A 253 -6.19 2.88 1.10
C GLU A 253 -7.09 2.34 2.21
N LEU A 254 -7.97 3.21 2.72
CA LEU A 254 -8.94 2.83 3.75
C LEU A 254 -9.86 1.73 3.23
N LEU A 255 -10.32 1.86 1.98
CA LEU A 255 -11.16 0.87 1.32
C LEU A 255 -10.43 -0.47 1.15
N ALA A 256 -9.17 -0.45 0.72
CA ALA A 256 -8.35 -1.66 0.59
C ALA A 256 -8.17 -2.38 1.94
N ALA A 257 -7.84 -1.65 3.02
CA ALA A 257 -7.70 -2.24 4.35
C ALA A 257 -9.03 -2.71 4.96
N ALA A 258 -10.13 -2.02 4.65
CA ALA A 258 -11.46 -2.47 5.03
C ALA A 258 -11.83 -3.78 4.30
N LEU A 259 -11.61 -3.86 2.98
CA LEU A 259 -12.02 -5.01 2.17
C LEU A 259 -11.18 -6.26 2.43
N VAL A 260 -9.91 -6.14 2.82
CA VAL A 260 -9.10 -7.33 3.19
C VAL A 260 -9.68 -8.09 4.38
N SER A 261 -10.51 -7.43 5.19
CA SER A 261 -11.19 -8.07 6.33
C SER A 261 -12.51 -8.76 5.99
N VAL A 262 -12.94 -8.72 4.72
CA VAL A 262 -14.16 -9.43 4.30
C VAL A 262 -14.05 -10.90 4.69
N ASN A 263 -15.04 -11.39 5.42
CA ASN A 263 -15.00 -12.74 5.96
C ASN A 263 -14.86 -13.78 4.85
N GLY A 264 -13.89 -14.69 5.01
CA GLY A 264 -13.57 -15.72 4.03
C GLY A 264 -12.70 -15.23 2.86
N LEU A 265 -12.30 -13.95 2.83
CA LEU A 265 -11.39 -13.45 1.79
C LEU A 265 -9.99 -14.07 1.94
N VAL A 266 -9.48 -14.08 3.17
CA VAL A 266 -8.25 -14.77 3.54
C VAL A 266 -8.53 -16.27 3.64
N PRO A 267 -7.93 -17.13 2.80
CA PRO A 267 -8.13 -18.57 2.89
C PRO A 267 -7.58 -19.09 4.22
N LEU A 268 -8.28 -20.04 4.84
CA LEU A 268 -7.78 -20.72 6.03
C LEU A 268 -6.55 -21.54 5.62
N SER A 269 -5.45 -21.43 6.36
CA SER A 269 -4.30 -22.30 6.17
C SER A 269 -4.75 -23.76 6.26
N ALA A 270 -4.40 -24.57 5.25
CA ALA A 270 -4.81 -25.97 5.09
C ALA A 270 -4.39 -26.92 6.23
N GLY A 271 -3.78 -26.41 7.30
CA GLY A 271 -3.39 -27.15 8.51
C GLY A 271 -4.33 -26.98 9.71
N LEU A 272 -5.49 -26.34 9.55
CA LEU A 272 -6.48 -26.11 10.62
C LEU A 272 -7.82 -26.81 10.34
N HIS A 273 -7.76 -28.00 9.75
CA HIS A 273 -8.80 -29.02 9.94
C HIS A 273 -8.40 -29.86 11.16
N LEU A 274 -8.77 -29.39 12.34
CA LEU A 274 -8.85 -30.17 13.57
C LEU A 274 -10.22 -29.90 14.19
#